data_AF-A0A0R1VL95-F1
#
_entry.id   AF-A0A0R1VL95-F1
#
_cell.length_a   1.000
_cell.length_b   1.000
_cell.length_c   1.000
_cell.angle_alpha   90.00
_cell.angle_beta   90.00
_cell.angle_gamma   90.00
#
_symmetry.space_group_name_H-M   'P 1'
#
loop_
_entity.id
_entity.type
_entity.pdbx_description
1 polymer ?
#
loop_
_entity_poly.entity_id
_entity_poly.type
_entity_poly.pdbx_seq_one_letter_code
_entity_poly.pdbx_strand_id
1 'polypeptide(L)'
;MLLNKQSQTASSSNSQSAPSSAQSSSTEPAVGTVTTRPQGAWVITFEHNLYAGYKVTPKCYKYYGNGLWEVWVDEINTGNYPYVTVNQYNGNFHG
;
A
#
# COMPACT_ATOMS: atom_id res chain seq x y z
N MET A 1 21.28 15.95 -48.64
CA MET A 1 21.83 15.19 -47.50
C MET A 1 20.74 14.26 -46.98
N LEU A 2 21.02 12.96 -46.94
CA LEU A 2 20.25 11.97 -46.18
C LEU A 2 20.23 12.37 -44.70
N LEU A 3 19.10 12.24 -43.99
CA LEU A 3 18.92 11.15 -43.02
C LEU A 3 17.48 11.05 -42.46
N ASN A 4 17.00 9.82 -42.48
CA ASN A 4 15.73 9.28 -42.00
C ASN A 4 15.55 9.36 -40.48
N LYS A 5 14.28 9.30 -40.03
CA LYS A 5 13.71 8.36 -39.02
C LYS A 5 12.37 8.94 -38.55
N GLN A 6 11.27 8.22 -38.34
CA GLN A 6 10.77 6.88 -38.64
C GLN A 6 9.28 6.96 -38.21
N SER A 7 8.39 6.38 -38.99
CA SER A 7 6.95 6.27 -38.72
C SER A 7 6.66 5.39 -37.50
N GLN A 8 5.51 5.61 -36.84
CA GLN A 8 4.51 4.61 -36.37
C GLN A 8 3.58 5.28 -35.33
N THR A 9 2.30 5.56 -35.66
CA THR A 9 1.09 4.74 -35.36
C THR A 9 0.91 4.46 -33.85
N ALA A 10 -0.22 4.61 -33.18
CA ALA A 10 -1.62 4.69 -33.59
C ALA A 10 -2.46 5.34 -32.46
N SER A 11 -3.66 5.73 -32.85
CA SER A 11 -4.82 6.18 -32.07
C SER A 11 -5.11 5.37 -30.81
N SER A 12 -5.61 6.05 -29.76
CA SER A 12 -7.03 6.03 -29.38
C SER A 12 -7.22 6.46 -27.93
N SER A 13 -8.22 7.31 -27.74
CA SER A 13 -8.78 7.84 -26.51
C SER A 13 -9.02 6.81 -25.41
N ASN A 14 -8.57 7.09 -24.19
CA ASN A 14 -9.17 6.56 -22.97
C ASN A 14 -9.28 7.69 -21.93
N SER A 15 -10.48 8.23 -21.81
CA SER A 15 -10.92 8.97 -20.62
C SER A 15 -10.67 8.10 -19.40
N GLN A 16 -9.73 8.48 -18.54
CA GLN A 16 -9.64 7.96 -17.18
C GLN A 16 -9.97 9.10 -16.24
N SER A 17 -11.25 9.13 -15.92
CA SER A 17 -11.85 9.68 -14.71
C SER A 17 -10.85 9.60 -13.56
N ALA A 18 -10.54 10.75 -12.95
CA ALA A 18 -9.98 10.75 -11.61
C ALA A 18 -10.86 9.86 -10.72
N PRO A 19 -10.32 8.94 -9.91
CA PRO A 19 -11.13 8.32 -8.89
C PRO A 19 -11.50 9.43 -7.89
N SER A 20 -12.74 9.91 -8.02
CA SER A 20 -13.45 10.63 -6.99
C SER A 20 -13.29 9.84 -5.70
N SER A 21 -12.71 10.52 -4.71
CA SER A 21 -12.51 10.09 -3.34
C SER A 21 -13.68 9.24 -2.83
N ALA A 22 -13.50 7.92 -2.90
CA ALA A 22 -14.31 6.98 -2.13
C ALA A 22 -13.96 7.24 -0.68
N GLN A 23 -14.70 8.15 -0.05
CA GLN A 23 -14.68 8.33 1.38
C GLN A 23 -15.37 7.10 1.98
N SER A 24 -14.62 6.01 2.07
CA SER A 24 -14.97 4.85 2.86
C SER A 24 -15.07 5.34 4.30
N SER A 25 -16.27 5.71 4.72
CA SER A 25 -16.60 5.91 6.13
C SER A 25 -16.63 4.52 6.81
N SER A 26 -15.48 3.86 6.84
CA SER A 26 -15.23 2.79 7.80
C SER A 26 -14.88 3.51 9.09
N THR A 27 -15.70 3.34 10.11
CA THR A 27 -15.26 3.64 11.48
C THR A 27 -13.94 2.91 11.69
N GLU A 28 -12.93 3.64 12.16
CA GLU A 28 -11.63 3.04 12.40
C GLU A 28 -11.75 1.96 13.50
N PRO A 29 -10.93 0.90 13.48
CA PRO A 29 -10.92 -0.10 14.54
C PRO A 29 -10.58 0.52 15.90
N ALA A 30 -10.85 -0.20 16.99
CA ALA A 30 -10.34 0.21 18.30
C ALA A 30 -8.80 0.13 18.32
N VAL A 31 -8.13 1.09 18.96
CA VAL A 31 -6.67 1.05 19.15
C VAL A 31 -6.28 -0.25 19.84
N GLY A 32 -5.26 -0.92 19.32
CA GLY A 32 -4.80 -2.23 19.77
C GLY A 32 -5.46 -3.41 19.06
N THR A 33 -6.43 -3.18 18.17
CA THR A 33 -7.02 -4.26 17.34
C THR A 33 -5.93 -4.94 16.52
N VAL A 34 -5.80 -6.27 16.66
CA VAL A 34 -4.86 -7.09 15.88
C VAL A 34 -5.63 -7.91 14.85
N THR A 35 -5.13 -7.94 13.62
CA THR A 35 -5.66 -8.78 12.54
C THR A 35 -4.51 -9.35 11.71
N THR A 36 -4.74 -10.49 11.06
CA THR A 36 -3.79 -11.01 10.06
C THR A 36 -3.82 -10.16 8.80
N ARG A 37 -4.95 -9.54 8.47
CA ARG A 37 -5.07 -8.62 7.33
C ARG A 37 -6.26 -7.66 7.48
N PRO A 38 -6.04 -6.33 7.51
CA PRO A 38 -7.12 -5.36 7.53
C PRO A 38 -7.83 -5.28 6.18
N GLN A 39 -9.01 -4.68 6.17
CA GLN A 39 -9.71 -4.34 4.94
C GLN A 39 -9.33 -2.93 4.50
N GLY A 40 -9.13 -2.72 3.20
CA GLY A 40 -8.84 -1.41 2.63
C GLY A 40 -8.02 -1.51 1.34
N ALA A 41 -8.25 -0.58 0.42
CA ALA A 41 -7.52 -0.55 -0.86
C ALA A 41 -6.00 -0.38 -0.66
N TRP A 42 -5.58 0.29 0.42
CA TRP A 42 -4.17 0.50 0.76
C TRP A 42 -3.40 -0.80 1.01
N VAL A 43 -4.06 -1.86 1.48
CA VAL A 43 -3.41 -3.11 1.95
C VAL A 43 -2.68 -3.80 0.82
N ILE A 44 -3.31 -3.91 -0.36
CA ILE A 44 -2.72 -4.58 -1.53
C ILE A 44 -1.49 -3.82 -2.01
N THR A 45 -1.60 -2.49 -2.14
CA THR A 45 -0.49 -1.65 -2.60
C THR A 45 0.66 -1.66 -1.59
N PHE A 46 0.35 -1.59 -0.29
CA PHE A 46 1.35 -1.69 0.78
C PHE A 46 2.08 -3.03 0.74
N GLU A 47 1.36 -4.16 0.73
CA GLU A 47 1.94 -5.51 0.70
C GLU A 47 2.85 -5.72 -0.52
N HIS A 48 2.39 -5.27 -1.70
CA HIS A 48 3.18 -5.32 -2.92
C HIS A 48 4.48 -4.50 -2.80
N ASN A 49 4.39 -3.26 -2.32
CA ASN A 49 5.56 -2.37 -2.20
C ASN A 49 6.54 -2.84 -1.12
N LEU A 50 6.02 -3.36 0.00
CA LEU A 50 6.84 -3.95 1.06
C LEU A 50 7.64 -5.13 0.53
N TYR A 51 7.00 -6.06 -0.18
CA TYR A 51 7.70 -7.21 -0.77
C TYR A 51 8.68 -6.79 -1.88
N ALA A 52 8.29 -5.83 -2.74
CA ALA A 52 9.13 -5.32 -3.81
C ALA A 52 10.40 -4.64 -3.28
N GLY A 53 10.32 -3.88 -2.18
CA GLY A 53 11.47 -3.20 -1.57
C GLY A 53 12.29 -4.06 -0.62
N TYR A 54 11.61 -4.81 0.26
CA TYR A 54 12.21 -5.42 1.45
C TYR A 54 12.21 -6.95 1.44
N LYS A 55 11.49 -7.59 0.50
CA LYS A 55 11.36 -9.06 0.38
C LYS A 55 10.80 -9.72 1.65
N VAL A 56 9.85 -9.04 2.29
CA VAL A 56 9.15 -9.53 3.49
C VAL A 56 7.64 -9.58 3.27
N THR A 57 6.95 -10.51 3.95
CA THR A 57 5.50 -10.65 3.95
C THR A 57 4.91 -10.25 5.30
N PRO A 58 3.81 -9.47 5.33
CA PRO A 58 3.14 -9.15 6.60
C PRO A 58 2.57 -10.39 7.28
N LYS A 59 2.95 -10.56 8.54
CA LYS A 59 2.46 -11.58 9.47
C LYS A 59 1.18 -11.13 10.16
N CYS A 60 1.19 -9.90 10.67
CA CYS A 60 0.03 -9.31 11.32
C CYS A 60 0.11 -7.79 11.36
N TYR A 61 -1.05 -7.19 11.58
CA TYR A 61 -1.28 -5.76 11.67
C TYR A 61 -1.92 -5.44 13.01
N LYS A 62 -1.44 -4.38 13.67
CA LYS A 62 -2.06 -3.83 14.87
C LYS A 62 -2.43 -2.38 14.64
N TYR A 63 -3.68 -2.04 14.90
CA TYR A 63 -4.15 -0.68 14.74
C TYR A 63 -3.61 0.21 15.87
N TYR A 64 -2.90 1.27 15.52
CA TYR A 64 -2.28 2.21 16.46
C TYR A 64 -3.14 3.47 16.69
N GLY A 65 -4.09 3.77 15.79
CA GLY A 65 -4.91 4.98 15.83
C GLY A 65 -4.61 5.94 14.69
N ASN A 66 -5.56 6.83 14.36
CA ASN A 66 -5.42 7.86 13.32
C ASN A 66 -4.99 7.31 11.95
N GLY A 67 -5.51 6.14 11.60
CA GLY A 67 -5.22 5.44 10.35
C GLY A 67 -3.88 4.75 10.30
N LEU A 68 -3.14 4.68 11.40
CA LEU A 68 -1.83 4.05 11.46
C LEU A 68 -1.94 2.58 11.89
N TRP A 69 -1.19 1.73 11.21
CA TRP A 69 -1.06 0.32 11.50
C TRP A 69 0.40 -0.06 11.71
N GLU A 70 0.70 -0.65 12.85
CA GLU A 70 1.96 -1.33 13.14
C GLU A 70 1.93 -2.70 12.43
N VAL A 71 3.03 -3.08 11.75
CA VAL A 71 3.09 -4.31 10.95
C VAL A 71 4.28 -5.16 11.36
N TRP A 72 4.04 -6.44 11.64
CA TRP A 72 5.07 -7.46 11.83
C TRP A 72 5.16 -8.32 10.58
N VAL A 73 6.33 -8.92 10.34
CA VAL A 73 6.62 -9.73 9.15
C VAL A 73 7.06 -11.14 9.53
N ASP A 74 6.98 -12.08 8.59
CA ASP A 74 7.32 -13.49 8.84
C ASP A 74 8.82 -13.76 8.84
N GLU A 75 9.57 -13.02 8.01
CA GLU A 75 10.99 -13.27 7.76
C GLU A 75 11.91 -12.76 8.87
N ILE A 76 11.43 -11.80 9.68
CA ILE A 76 12.24 -11.12 10.69
C ILE A 76 11.49 -11.15 12.01
N ASN A 77 12.11 -11.78 13.01
CA ASN A 77 11.61 -11.73 14.37
C ASN A 77 12.03 -10.42 15.05
N THR A 78 11.13 -9.43 15.01
CA THR A 78 11.30 -8.13 15.67
C THR A 78 10.84 -8.12 17.14
N GLY A 79 10.46 -9.28 17.70
CA GLY A 79 9.90 -9.40 19.04
C GLY A 79 8.65 -8.53 19.19
N ASN A 80 8.68 -7.59 20.14
CA ASN A 80 7.55 -6.72 20.44
C ASN A 80 7.54 -5.43 19.60
N TYR A 81 8.57 -5.20 18.78
CA TYR A 81 8.65 -4.01 17.93
C TYR A 81 8.05 -4.30 16.56
N PRO A 82 7.28 -3.39 15.96
CA PRO A 82 6.85 -3.56 14.58
C PRO A 82 8.04 -3.44 13.62
N TYR A 83 7.92 -4.07 12.46
CA TYR A 83 8.88 -3.92 11.37
C TYR A 83 8.70 -2.57 10.65
N VAL A 84 7.44 -2.18 10.41
CA VAL A 84 7.08 -0.87 9.82
C VAL A 84 5.78 -0.36 10.41
N THR A 85 5.53 0.93 10.27
CA THR A 85 4.22 1.56 10.44
C THR A 85 3.71 2.05 9.08
N VAL A 86 2.46 1.78 8.76
CA VAL A 86 1.80 2.19 7.51
C VAL A 86 0.59 3.08 7.78
N ASN A 87 0.41 4.11 6.96
CA ASN A 87 -0.75 4.99 6.99
C ASN A 87 -1.82 4.53 5.99
N GLN A 88 -2.98 4.12 6.47
CA GLN A 88 -4.07 3.58 5.66
C GLN A 88 -4.65 4.57 4.64
N TYR A 89 -4.45 5.88 4.85
CA TYR A 89 -5.01 6.92 3.99
C TYR A 89 -4.19 7.14 2.71
N ASN A 90 -2.90 6.79 2.73
CA ASN A 90 -2.02 7.00 1.57
C ASN A 90 -1.11 5.80 1.25
N GLY A 91 -1.10 4.75 2.07
CA GLY A 91 -0.25 3.57 1.89
C GLY A 91 1.23 3.79 2.16
N ASN A 92 1.64 4.98 2.58
CA ASN A 92 3.03 5.27 2.91
C ASN A 92 3.43 4.55 4.19
N PHE A 93 4.64 4.01 4.22
CA PHE A 93 5.16 3.28 5.37
C PHE A 93 6.63 3.62 5.65
N HIS A 94 7.03 3.46 6.91
CA HIS A 94 8.39 3.67 7.41
C HIS A 94 8.72 2.63 8.48
N GLY A 95 9.97 2.21 8.55
CA GLY A 95 10.53 1.32 9.57
C GLY A 95 11.69 1.97 10.30
#